data_AF-A0A7X7A0R7-F1
#
_entry.id   AF-A0A7X7A0R7-F1
#
_cell.length_a   1.000
_cell.length_b   1.000
_cell.length_c   1.000
_cell.angle_alpha   90.00
_cell.angle_beta   90.00
_cell.angle_gamma   90.00
#
_symmetry.space_group_name_H-M   'P 1'
#
loop_
_entity.id
_entity.type
_entity.pdbx_description
1 polymer ?
#
loop_
_entity_poly.entity_id
_entity_poly.type
_entity_poly.pdbx_seq_one_letter_code
_entity_poly.pdbx_strand_id
1 'polypeptide(L)' 'IELAPIMGLADMIVDIVSTGRTLRENNLVELVQIMDSTTRLICNRVSYRTKHQRIQPLINKLEIIAKGGLIK' A
#
# COMPACT_ATOMS: atom_id res chain seq x y z
N ILE A 1 2.68 -10.07 -14.14
CA ILE A 1 1.23 -10.39 -14.19
C ILE A 1 0.63 -9.94 -15.52
N GLU A 2 1.10 -8.81 -16.02
CA GLU A 2 0.80 -8.12 -17.28
C GLU A 2 0.99 -8.96 -18.55
N LEU A 3 1.78 -10.04 -18.49
CA LEU A 3 1.99 -10.96 -19.60
C LEU A 3 0.79 -11.90 -19.85
N ALA A 4 -0.04 -12.17 -18.82
CA ALA A 4 -1.14 -13.12 -18.94
C ALA A 4 -2.20 -12.72 -19.99
N PRO A 5 -2.63 -11.44 -20.09
CA PRO A 5 -3.50 -10.99 -21.18
C PRO A 5 -2.83 -11.07 -22.56
N ILE A 6 -1.55 -10.69 -22.64
CA ILE A 6 -0.80 -10.66 -23.90
C ILE A 6 -0.66 -12.07 -24.50
N MET A 7 -0.49 -13.08 -23.66
CA MET A 7 -0.38 -14.49 -24.07
C MET A 7 -1.74 -15.20 -24.19
N GLY A 8 -2.86 -14.50 -23.97
CA GLY A 8 -4.21 -15.10 -24.00
C GLY A 8 -4.47 -16.09 -22.87
N LEU A 9 -3.75 -16.00 -21.75
CA LEU A 9 -3.93 -16.86 -20.58
C LEU A 9 -5.03 -16.36 -19.65
N ALA A 10 -5.38 -15.07 -19.73
CA ALA A 10 -6.45 -14.45 -18.96
C ALA A 10 -7.05 -13.27 -19.73
N ASP A 11 -8.36 -13.07 -19.64
CA ASP A 11 -9.01 -11.92 -20.27
C ASP A 11 -8.67 -10.61 -19.55
N MET A 12 -8.46 -10.66 -18.23
CA MET A 12 -8.21 -9.51 -17.36
C MET A 12 -7.29 -9.89 -16.19
N ILE A 13 -6.64 -8.89 -15.60
CA ILE A 13 -5.83 -9.03 -14.39
C ILE A 13 -6.31 -8.06 -13.31
N VAL A 14 -6.03 -8.40 -12.05
CA VAL A 14 -6.19 -7.51 -10.90
C VAL A 14 -4.80 -7.30 -10.32
N ASP A 15 -4.37 -6.04 -10.25
CA ASP A 15 -3.05 -5.68 -9.76
C ASP A 15 -3.07 -4.34 -9.01
N ILE A 16 -2.05 -4.09 -8.20
CA ILE A 16 -1.85 -2.82 -7.49
C ILE A 16 -1.06 -1.88 -8.39
N VAL A 17 -1.68 -0.77 -8.78
CA VAL A 17 -1.08 0.23 -9.68
C VAL A 17 -1.05 1.62 -9.04
N SER A 18 -0.10 2.46 -9.48
CA SER A 18 0.08 3.85 -8.99
C SER A 18 -0.29 4.87 -10.07
N THR A 19 0.64 5.22 -10.96
CA THR A 19 0.42 6.23 -12.01
C THR A 19 -0.12 5.64 -13.32
N GLY A 20 -0.42 4.33 -13.34
CA GLY A 20 -0.83 3.60 -14.54
C GLY A 20 0.28 3.44 -15.59
N ARG A 21 1.53 3.87 -15.31
CA ARG A 21 2.64 3.78 -16.26
C ARG A 21 2.90 2.34 -16.74
N THR A 22 2.96 1.40 -15.81
CA THR A 22 3.21 -0.02 -16.10
C THR A 22 2.13 -0.62 -17.00
N LEU A 23 0.86 -0.21 -16.82
CA LEU A 23 -0.24 -0.68 -17.68
C LEU A 23 -0.03 -0.22 -19.13
N ARG A 24 0.29 1.07 -19.32
CA ARG A 24 0.52 1.66 -20.66
C ARG A 24 1.69 1.01 -21.38
N GLU A 25 2.78 0.72 -20.68
CA GLU A 25 3.97 0.05 -21.25
C GLU A 25 3.65 -1.38 -21.73
N ASN A 26 2.59 -2.00 -21.21
CA ASN A 26 2.13 -3.35 -21.58
C ASN A 26 0.86 -3.34 -22.45
N ASN A 27 0.48 -2.20 -23.03
CA ASN A 27 -0.76 -2.03 -23.80
C ASN A 27 -2.03 -2.43 -23.02
N LEU A 28 -2.01 -2.28 -21.70
CA LEU A 28 -3.15 -2.50 -20.81
C LEU A 28 -3.82 -1.17 -20.45
N VAL A 29 -5.12 -1.23 -20.18
CA VAL A 29 -5.93 -0.11 -19.72
C VAL A 29 -6.59 -0.45 -18.39
N GLU A 30 -6.68 0.53 -17.50
CA GLU A 30 -7.45 0.39 -16.27
C GLU A 30 -8.94 0.42 -16.58
N LEU A 31 -9.65 -0.64 -16.20
CA LEU A 31 -11.08 -0.78 -16.44
C LEU A 31 -11.92 -0.24 -15.28
N VAL A 32 -11.59 -0.67 -14.06
CA VAL A 32 -12.31 -0.35 -12.83
C VAL A 32 -11.33 -0.29 -11.67
N GLN A 33 -11.40 0.78 -10.89
CA GLN A 33 -10.71 0.85 -9.60
C GLN A 33 -11.48 0.03 -8.56
N ILE A 34 -10.84 -0.99 -8.00
CA ILE A 34 -11.47 -1.86 -6.99
C ILE A 34 -11.45 -1.21 -5.61
N MET A 35 -10.28 -0.71 -5.18
CA MET A 35 -10.11 -0.06 -3.88
C MET A 35 -8.85 0.81 -3.85
N ASP A 36 -8.86 1.82 -2.98
CA ASP A 36 -7.64 2.53 -2.60
C ASP A 36 -6.78 1.69 -1.65
N SER A 37 -5.47 1.71 -1.87
CA SER A 37 -4.51 1.10 -0.96
C SER A 37 -3.76 2.17 -0.18
N THR A 38 -3.58 1.92 1.12
CA THR A 38 -2.82 2.80 2.02
C THR A 38 -1.85 1.98 2.85
N THR A 39 -0.69 2.54 3.14
CA THR A 39 0.25 1.92 4.08
C THR A 39 -0.30 2.06 5.51
N ARG A 40 -0.30 0.95 6.27
CA ARG A 40 -0.76 0.91 7.66
C ARG A 40 0.39 0.47 8.57
N LEU A 41 0.53 1.15 9.71
CA LEU A 41 1.41 0.70 10.79
C LEU A 41 0.69 -0.41 11.58
N ILE A 42 1.24 -1.62 11.57
CA ILE A 42 0.68 -2.78 12.26
C ILE A 42 1.60 -3.15 13.43
N CYS A 43 1.03 -3.41 14.60
CA CYS A 43 1.76 -3.86 15.77
C CYS A 43 1.21 -5.18 16.31
N ASN A 44 2.08 -6.08 16.71
CA ASN A 44 1.68 -7.29 17.43
C ASN A 44 1.03 -6.92 18.77
N ARG A 45 -0.15 -7.49 19.05
CA ARG A 45 -0.97 -7.15 20.24
C ARG A 45 -0.26 -7.39 21.57
N VAL A 46 0.54 -8.47 21.68
CA VAL A 46 1.27 -8.79 22.91
C VAL A 46 2.44 -7.82 23.09
N SER A 47 3.23 -7.61 22.03
CA SER A 47 4.32 -6.64 22.03
C SER A 47 3.83 -5.23 22.35
N TYR A 48 2.68 -4.82 21.82
CA TYR A 48 2.09 -3.51 22.09
C TYR A 48 1.84 -3.28 23.59
N ARG A 49 1.37 -4.33 24.30
CA ARG A 49 1.13 -4.27 25.75
C ARG A 49 2.41 -4.35 26.55
N THR A 50 3.28 -5.31 26.25
CA THR A 50 4.48 -5.59 27.07
C THR A 50 5.62 -4.62 26.83
N LYS A 51 5.68 -4.01 25.63
CA LYS A 51 6.73 -3.04 25.23
C LYS A 51 6.15 -1.65 25.01
N HIS A 52 5.06 -1.32 25.70
CA HIS A 52 4.31 -0.08 25.51
C HIS A 52 5.22 1.17 25.58
N GLN A 53 6.08 1.26 26.60
CA GLN A 53 7.01 2.39 26.78
C GLN A 53 7.94 2.62 25.59
N ARG A 54 8.30 1.56 24.85
CA ARG A 54 9.15 1.66 23.65
C ARG A 54 8.33 1.92 22.39
N ILE A 55 7.15 1.34 22.27
CA ILE A 55 6.33 1.37 21.05
C ILE A 55 5.51 2.66 20.94
N GLN A 56 4.93 3.14 22.05
CA GLN A 56 4.06 4.31 22.03
C GLN A 56 4.76 5.58 21.52
N PRO A 57 6.01 5.89 21.91
CA PRO A 57 6.72 7.04 21.36
C PRO A 57 6.94 6.96 19.85
N LEU A 58 7.18 5.77 19.31
CA LEU A 58 7.34 5.55 17.87
C LEU A 58 6.02 5.81 17.13
N ILE A 59 4.91 5.29 17.65
CA ILE A 59 3.58 5.52 17.09
C ILE A 59 3.27 7.01 17.04
N ASN A 60 3.50 7.73 18.14
CA ASN A 60 3.24 9.17 18.22
C ASN A 60 4.05 9.96 17.18
N LYS A 61 5.34 9.64 17.01
CA LYS A 61 6.20 10.29 16.01
C LYS A 61 5.73 10.02 14.58
N LEU A 62 5.39 8.76 14.27
CA LEU A 62 4.89 8.38 12.94
C LEU A 62 3.54 9.02 12.64
N GLU A 63 2.65 9.14 13.63
CA GLU A 63 1.34 9.78 13.47
C GLU A 63 1.47 11.26 13.12
N ILE A 64 2.40 11.98 13.77
CA ILE A 64 2.68 13.40 13.46
C ILE A 64 3.15 13.53 12.00
N ILE A 65 4.14 12.74 11.59
CA ILE A 65 4.68 12.79 10.22
C ILE A 65 3.62 12.41 9.20
N ALA A 66 2.84 11.35 9.45
CA ALA A 66 1.81 10.87 8.53
C ALA A 66 0.68 11.90 8.33
N LYS A 67 0.41 12.76 9.32
CA LYS A 67 -0.55 13.87 9.24
C LYS A 67 0.05 15.17 8.68
N GLY A 68 1.32 15.16 8.25
CA GLY A 68 2.02 16.33 7.71
C GLY A 68 2.52 17.31 8.78
N GLY A 69 2.58 16.91 10.05
CA GLY A 69 3.14 17.72 11.12
C GLY A 69 4.67 17.64 11.19
N LEU A 70 5.31 18.69 11.73
CA LEU A 70 6.75 18.74 11.98
C LEU A 70 7.06 18.21 13.38
N ILE A 71 8.10 17.36 13.50
CA ILE A 71 8.66 16.97 14.80
C ILE A 71 9.57 18.11 15.27
N LYS A 72 9.28 18.67 16.45
CA LYS A 72 10.18 19.61 17.14
C LYS A 72 11.29 18.87 17.88
#